data_AF-A0A392T1J0-F1
#
_entry.id   AF-A0A392T1J0-F1
#
_cell.length_a   1.000
_cell.length_b   1.000
_cell.length_c   1.000
_cell.angle_alpha   90.00
_cell.angle_beta   90.00
_cell.angle_gamma   90.00
#
_symmetry.space_group_name_H-M   'P 1'
#
loop_
_entity.id
_entity.type
_entity.pdbx_description
1 polymer ?
#
loop_
_entity_poly.entity_id
_entity_poly.type
_entity_poly.pdbx_seq_one_letter_code
_entity_poly.pdbx_strand_id
1 'polypeptide(L)' 'MTPFEALYGRKCRMPLCWFESGENIVLGPEIVQQTTEKIKMIQEKMRTSQSR' A
#
# COMPACT_ATOMS: atom_id res chain seq x y z
N MET A 1 2.95 4.45 -24.59
CA MET A 1 2.99 5.40 -23.46
C MET A 1 1.58 5.46 -22.90
N THR A 2 1.40 5.13 -21.62
CA THR A 2 0.05 5.02 -21.06
C THR A 2 -0.53 6.40 -20.74
N PRO A 3 -1.86 6.60 -20.80
CA PRO A 3 -2.48 7.93 -20.67
C PRO A 3 -2.11 8.69 -19.39
N PHE A 4 -1.83 7.97 -18.31
CA PHE A 4 -1.50 8.54 -17.01
C PHE A 4 -0.09 9.18 -16.96
N GLU A 5 0.90 8.56 -17.59
CA GLU A 5 2.28 9.05 -17.59
C GLU A 5 2.41 10.38 -18.36
N ALA A 6 1.58 10.57 -19.39
CA ALA A 6 1.53 11.80 -20.17
C ALA A 6 0.92 12.99 -19.41
N LEU A 7 -0.01 12.73 -18.47
CA LEU A 7 -0.70 13.80 -17.73
C LEU A 7 0.12 14.36 -16.57
N TYR A 8 0.94 13.53 -15.92
CA TYR A 8 1.61 13.90 -14.67
C TYR A 8 3.14 13.81 -14.73
N GLY A 9 3.71 13.38 -15.85
CA GLY A 9 5.17 13.38 -16.06
C GLY A 9 5.96 12.47 -15.10
N ARG A 10 5.27 11.58 -14.35
CA ARG A 10 5.90 10.58 -13.48
C ARG A 10 5.38 9.19 -13.83
N LYS A 11 6.27 8.20 -13.74
CA LYS A 11 5.92 6.78 -13.81
C LYS A 11 4.83 6.53 -12.78
N CYS A 12 3.70 5.98 -13.23
CA CYS A 12 2.56 5.66 -12.40
C CYS A 12 3.03 4.73 -11.25
N ARG A 13 3.26 5.28 -10.05
CA ARG A 13 3.48 4.47 -8.86
C ARG A 13 2.11 3.89 -8.50
N MET A 14 1.92 2.60 -8.77
CA MET A 14 0.70 1.89 -8.34
C MET A 14 0.45 2.16 -6.85
N PRO A 15 -0.81 2.17 -6.36
CA PRO A 15 -1.11 2.36 -4.94
C PRO A 15 -0.37 1.37 -4.01
N LEU A 16 -0.01 0.19 -4.54
CA LEU A 16 0.79 -0.83 -3.87
C LEU A 16 2.27 -0.47 -3.70
N CYS A 17 2.74 0.62 -4.33
CA CYS A 17 4.14 1.08 -4.32
C CYS A 17 4.38 2.21 -3.30
N TRP A 18 3.50 2.34 -2.30
CA TRP A 18 3.68 3.22 -1.15
C TRP A 18 4.57 2.64 -0.05
N PHE A 19 5.06 1.40 -0.20
CA PHE A 19 6.10 0.89 0.71
C PHE A 19 7.43 1.57 0.37
N GLU A 20 7.51 2.88 0.60
CA GLU A 20 8.77 3.61 0.58
C GLU A 20 9.62 3.01 1.68
N SER A 21 10.73 2.41 1.30
CA SER A 21 11.67 1.71 2.18
C SER A 21 12.21 2.59 3.34
N GLY A 22 11.92 3.90 3.32
CA GLY A 22 12.20 4.86 4.38
C GLY A 22 11.08 5.02 5.42
N GLU A 23 9.82 4.69 5.13
CA GLU A 23 8.71 4.79 6.10
C GLU A 23 8.93 3.85 7.29
N ASN A 24 9.46 2.66 7.05
CA ASN A 24 9.77 1.72 8.13
C ASN A 24 10.87 2.21 9.08
N ILE A 25 11.82 2.98 8.55
CA ILE A 25 12.94 3.54 9.33
C ILE A 25 12.47 4.78 10.10
N VAL A 26 11.56 5.57 9.50
CA VAL A 26 11.06 6.83 10.08
C VAL A 26 9.96 6.60 11.13
N LEU A 27 9.04 5.65 10.92
CA LEU A 27 7.94 5.37 11.88
C LEU A 27 8.34 4.42 13.01
N GLY A 28 9.51 3.78 12.92
CA GLY A 28 9.96 2.78 13.88
C GLY A 28 9.22 1.43 13.74
N PRO A 29 9.88 0.33 14.15
CA PRO A 29 9.41 -1.04 13.85
C PRO A 29 8.06 -1.38 14.48
N GLU A 30 7.73 -0.77 15.61
CA GLU A 30 6.53 -1.08 16.38
C GLU A 30 5.26 -0.54 15.72
N ILE A 31 5.31 0.68 15.17
CA ILE A 31 4.20 1.29 14.45
C ILE A 31 3.98 0.59 13.10
N VAL A 32 5.07 0.19 12.44
CA VAL A 32 5.03 -0.62 11.21
C VAL A 32 4.33 -1.94 11.46
N GLN A 33 4.68 -2.64 12.54
CA GLN A 33 4.11 -3.94 12.86
C GLN A 33 2.61 -3.83 13.17
N GLN A 34 2.21 -2.86 14.00
CA GLN A 34 0.80 -2.60 14.31
C GLN A 34 -0.01 -2.25 13.06
N THR A 35 0.56 -1.46 12.15
CA THR A 35 -0.11 -1.06 10.91
C THR A 35 -0.24 -2.24 9.95
N THR A 36 0.80 -3.07 9.87
CA THR A 36 0.80 -4.30 9.04
C THR A 36 -0.26 -5.30 9.51
N GLU A 37 -0.41 -5.49 10.82
CA GLU A 37 -1.46 -6.35 11.38
C GLU A 37 -2.86 -5.84 11.04
N LYS A 38 -3.11 -4.53 11.18
CA LYS A 38 -4.39 -3.92 10.80
C LYS A 38 -4.68 -4.08 9.30
N ILE A 39 -3.67 -3.92 8.43
CA ILE A 39 -3.81 -4.14 6.99
C ILE A 39 -4.21 -5.59 6.69
N LYS A 40 -3.55 -6.57 7.34
CA LYS A 40 -3.90 -8.00 7.18
C LYS A 40 -5.35 -8.28 7.54
N MET A 41 -5.83 -7.73 8.67
CA MET A 41 -7.23 -7.88 9.09
C MET A 41 -8.22 -7.31 8.05
N ILE A 42 -7.90 -6.16 7.45
CA ILE A 42 -8.76 -5.55 6.42
C ILE A 42 -8.77 -6.41 5.16
N GLN A 43 -7.60 -6.90 4.72
CA GLN A 43 -7.48 -7.78 3.56
C GLN A 43 -8.28 -9.08 3.73
N GLU A 44 -8.22 -9.68 4.92
CA GLU A 44 -8.99 -10.88 5.23
C GLU A 44 -10.49 -10.61 5.15
N LYS A 45 -10.97 -9.54 5.79
CA LYS A 45 -12.39 -9.12 5.70
C LYS A 45 -12.84 -8.85 4.27
N MET A 46 -12.01 -8.19 3.46
CA MET A 46 -12.31 -7.95 2.05
C MET A 46 -12.42 -9.26 1.28
N ARG A 47 -11.50 -10.21 1.48
CA ARG A 47 -11.58 -11.54 0.85
C ARG A 47 -12.81 -12.31 1.27
N THR A 48 -13.17 -12.29 2.56
CA THR A 48 -14.40 -12.94 3.06
C THR A 48 -15.65 -12.33 2.42
N SER A 49 -15.69 -11.00 2.28
CA SER A 49 -16.81 -10.32 1.61
C SER A 49 -16.87 -10.59 0.10
N GLN A 50 -15.73 -10.84 -0.54
CA GLN A 50 -15.64 -11.05 -1.99
C GLN A 50 -15.85 -12.52 -2.38
N SER A 51 -15.70 -13.45 -1.44
CA SER A 51 -15.96 -14.88 -1.62
C SER A 51 -17.43 -15.28 -1.40
N ARG A 52 -18.31 -14.32 -1.10
CA ARG A 52 -19.76 -14.50 -0.98
C ARG A 52 -20.44 -14.00 -2.24
#